data_AF-A0A7V2W8S5-F1
#
_entry.id   AF-A0A7V2W8S5-F1
#
_cell.length_a   1.000
_cell.length_b   1.000
_cell.length_c   1.000
_cell.angle_alpha   90.00
_cell.angle_beta   90.00
_cell.angle_gamma   90.00
#
_symmetry.space_group_name_H-M   'P 1'
#
loop_
_entity.id
_entity.type
_entity.pdbx_description
1 polymer ?
#
loop_
_entity_poly.entity_id
_entity_poly.type
_entity_poly.pdbx_seq_one_letter_code
_entity_poly.pdbx_strand_id
1 'polypeptide(L)' 'GIFARALAEAPDIRGRGRSAPIPAEWHAPLRQRMVLLRPEDTVARDFFTFLRGSEAGAVLQRYGFELPGGSG' A
#
# COMPACT_ATOMS: atom_id res chain seq x y z
N GLY A 1 -1.99 19.78 -6.52
CA GLY A 1 -0.71 19.15 -6.12
C GLY A 1 -0.84 17.64 -6.26
N ILE A 2 0.27 16.91 -6.16
CA ILE A 2 0.30 15.44 -6.18
C ILE A 2 0.55 14.95 -4.77
N PHE A 3 -0.19 13.92 -4.34
CA PHE A 3 -0.05 13.30 -3.02
C PHE A 3 -0.43 11.82 -3.11
N ALA A 4 -0.14 11.06 -2.06
CA ALA A 4 -0.38 9.62 -2.05
C ALA A 4 -1.88 9.30 -2.09
N ARG A 5 -2.28 8.36 -2.97
CA ARG A 5 -3.64 7.81 -2.99
C ARG A 5 -4.03 7.23 -1.62
N ALA A 6 -3.08 6.62 -0.90
CA ALA A 6 -3.32 6.09 0.43
C ALA A 6 -3.80 7.12 1.45
N LEU A 7 -3.38 8.39 1.28
CA LEU A 7 -3.91 9.48 2.09
C LEU A 7 -5.32 9.86 1.65
N ALA A 8 -5.58 9.92 0.33
CA ALA A 8 -6.91 10.23 -0.21
C ALA A 8 -7.99 9.21 0.22
N GLU A 9 -7.62 7.94 0.30
CA GLU A 9 -8.50 6.82 0.64
C GLU A 9 -8.54 6.52 2.15
N ALA A 10 -7.70 7.17 2.95
CA ALA A 10 -7.67 6.97 4.40
C ALA A 10 -9.07 7.21 5.00
N PRO A 11 -9.56 6.37 5.94
CA PRO A 11 -10.92 6.46 6.47
C PRO A 11 -11.32 7.85 6.97
N ASP A 12 -10.39 8.55 7.62
CA ASP A 12 -10.63 9.88 8.21
C ASP A 12 -10.51 11.03 7.19
N ILE A 13 -9.99 10.76 5.98
CA ILE A 13 -9.74 11.75 4.92
C ILE A 13 -10.71 11.57 3.75
N ARG A 14 -11.14 10.34 3.46
CA ARG A 14 -11.96 10.02 2.30
C ARG A 14 -13.22 10.90 2.28
N GLY A 15 -13.43 11.57 1.15
CA GLY A 15 -14.55 12.51 0.96
C GLY A 15 -14.32 13.93 1.48
N ARG A 16 -13.20 14.21 2.17
CA ARG A 16 -12.84 15.57 2.64
C ARG A 16 -12.11 16.39 1.57
N GLY A 17 -12.68 16.45 0.37
CA GLY A 17 -12.12 17.23 -0.73
C GLY A 17 -12.32 16.58 -2.10
N ARG A 18 -11.61 17.08 -3.10
CA ARG A 18 -11.61 16.54 -4.47
C ARG A 18 -10.21 16.10 -4.85
N SER A 19 -10.12 14.88 -5.37
CA SER A 19 -8.91 14.30 -5.94
C SER A 19 -9.32 13.35 -7.05
N ALA A 20 -8.42 13.13 -7.99
CA ALA A 20 -8.55 12.11 -9.02
C ALA A 20 -7.25 11.30 -9.08
N PRO A 21 -7.30 10.00 -9.40
CA PRO A 21 -6.10 9.24 -9.69
C PRO A 21 -5.39 9.82 -10.92
N ILE A 22 -4.06 9.81 -10.88
CA ILE A 22 -3.26 10.11 -12.07
C ILE A 22 -3.41 8.90 -13.02
N PRO A 23 -3.68 9.10 -14.33
CA PRO A 23 -3.78 8.00 -15.29
C PRO A 23 -2.51 7.13 -15.29
N ALA A 24 -2.68 5.81 -15.38
CA ALA A 24 -1.58 4.86 -15.27
C ALA A 24 -0.56 4.98 -16.40
N GLU A 25 -1.00 5.40 -17.59
CA GLU A 25 -0.17 5.66 -18.76
C GLU A 25 0.78 6.86 -18.59
N TRP A 26 0.57 7.70 -17.55
CA TRP A 26 1.42 8.86 -17.28
C TRP A 26 2.62 8.54 -16.38
N HIS A 27 2.72 7.33 -15.86
CA HIS A 27 3.81 6.95 -14.96
C HIS A 27 4.19 5.48 -15.06
N ALA A 28 5.43 5.15 -14.68
CA ALA A 28 5.83 3.75 -14.50
C ALA A 28 4.97 3.08 -13.39
N PRO A 29 4.76 1.75 -13.43
CA PRO A 29 4.03 1.06 -12.39
C PRO A 29 4.65 1.26 -11.01
N LEU A 30 3.84 1.69 -10.04
CA LEU A 30 4.27 1.96 -8.67
C LEU A 30 4.26 0.67 -7.86
N ARG A 31 5.43 0.07 -7.65
CA ARG A 31 5.58 -1.18 -6.90
C ARG A 31 6.19 -0.93 -5.53
N GLN A 32 5.41 -1.12 -4.48
CA GLN A 32 5.91 -1.09 -3.11
C GLN A 32 6.47 -2.46 -2.72
N ARG A 33 7.72 -2.47 -2.25
CA ARG A 33 8.44 -3.67 -1.85
C ARG A 33 9.02 -3.48 -0.46
N MET A 34 9.20 -4.59 0.25
CA MET A 34 9.90 -4.64 1.52
C MET A 34 11.07 -5.61 1.45
N VAL A 35 12.12 -5.32 2.19
CA VAL A 35 13.31 -6.17 2.34
C VAL A 35 13.61 -6.33 3.83
N LEU A 36 13.98 -7.55 4.23
CA LEU A 36 14.43 -7.84 5.58
C LEU A 36 15.93 -7.56 5.67
N LEU A 37 16.33 -6.50 6.36
CA LEU A 37 17.74 -6.06 6.43
C LEU A 37 18.57 -6.87 7.44
N ARG A 38 17.99 -7.17 8.60
CA ARG A 38 18.59 -7.96 9.67
C ARG A 38 17.78 -9.23 9.85
N PRO A 39 18.10 -10.31 9.12
CA PRO A 39 17.29 -11.52 9.18
C PRO A 39 17.25 -12.07 10.60
N GLU A 40 18.32 -12.00 11.38
CA GLU A 40 18.41 -12.49 12.75
C GLU A 40 17.39 -11.90 13.74
N ASP A 41 16.87 -10.71 13.45
CA ASP A 41 15.87 -10.01 14.27
C ASP A 41 14.49 -10.68 14.15
N THR A 42 14.05 -11.31 15.23
CA THR A 42 12.78 -12.07 15.26
C THR A 42 11.57 -11.17 15.07
N VAL A 43 11.57 -9.95 15.63
CA VAL A 43 10.45 -9.01 15.46
C VAL A 43 10.36 -8.55 14.00
N ALA A 44 11.50 -8.29 13.36
CA ALA A 44 11.51 -7.92 11.95
C ALA A 44 11.01 -9.07 11.05
N ARG A 45 11.35 -10.33 11.36
CA ARG A 45 10.82 -11.53 10.67
C ARG A 45 9.32 -11.67 10.85
N ASP A 46 8.81 -11.50 12.07
CA ASP A 46 7.39 -11.64 12.39
C ASP A 46 6.58 -10.56 11.69
N PHE A 47 7.04 -9.31 11.70
CA PHE A 47 6.40 -8.22 10.97
C PHE A 47 6.41 -8.45 9.45
N PHE A 48 7.54 -8.91 8.90
CA PHE A 48 7.64 -9.24 7.48
C PHE A 48 6.69 -10.39 7.08
N THR A 49 6.50 -11.37 7.96
CA THR A 49 5.52 -12.45 7.77
C THR A 49 4.09 -11.92 7.86
N PHE A 50 3.78 -11.09 8.85
CA PHE A 50 2.47 -10.45 9.02
C PHE A 50 2.07 -9.65 7.78
N LEU A 51 2.97 -8.84 7.21
CA LEU A 51 2.72 -8.05 6.00
C LEU A 51 2.38 -8.89 4.76
N ARG A 52 2.72 -10.19 4.75
CA ARG A 52 2.35 -11.13 3.68
C ARG A 52 1.01 -11.84 3.93
N GLY A 53 0.43 -11.67 5.11
CA GLY A 53 -0.83 -12.27 5.52
C GLY A 53 -2.05 -11.52 4.97
N SER A 54 -3.21 -12.19 5.02
CA SER A 54 -4.49 -11.64 4.56
C SER A 54 -4.95 -10.43 5.39
N GLU A 55 -4.66 -10.41 6.69
CA GLU A 55 -5.02 -9.30 7.58
C GLU A 55 -4.35 -7.99 7.17
N ALA A 56 -3.03 -8.00 7.00
CA ALA A 56 -2.29 -6.86 6.48
C ALA A 56 -2.77 -6.48 5.07
N GLY A 57 -3.04 -7.47 4.23
CA GLY A 57 -3.59 -7.25 2.89
C GLY A 57 -4.95 -6.54 2.89
N ALA A 58 -5.83 -6.83 3.86
CA ALA A 58 -7.11 -6.15 4.01
C ALA A 58 -6.95 -4.69 4.46
N VAL A 59 -5.96 -4.41 5.33
CA VAL A 59 -5.61 -3.04 5.71
C VAL A 59 -5.08 -2.27 4.50
N LEU A 60 -4.14 -2.85 3.73
CA LEU A 60 -3.58 -2.22 2.54
C LEU A 60 -4.67 -1.86 1.50
N GLN A 61 -5.58 -2.79 1.20
CA GLN A 61 -6.70 -2.53 0.28
C GLN A 61 -7.64 -1.44 0.78
N ARG A 62 -7.92 -1.39 2.09
CA ARG A 62 -8.75 -0.33 2.70
C ARG A 62 -8.18 1.07 2.46
N TYR A 63 -6.85 1.18 2.39
CA TYR A 63 -6.13 2.42 2.09
C TYR A 63 -5.77 2.53 0.59
N GLY A 64 -6.40 1.76 -0.30
CA GLY A 64 -6.25 1.93 -1.75
C GLY A 64 -4.96 1.37 -2.37
N PHE A 65 -4.29 0.44 -1.68
CA PHE A 65 -3.21 -0.36 -2.27
C PHE A 65 -3.74 -1.60 -2.98
N GLU A 66 -3.07 -1.99 -4.07
CA GLU A 66 -3.30 -3.24 -4.75
C GLU A 66 -2.33 -4.31 -4.24
N LEU A 67 -2.82 -5.53 -4.07
CA LEU A 67 -1.98 -6.65 -3.62
C LEU A 67 -1.28 -7.32 -4.81
N PRO A 68 -0.04 -7.81 -4.63
CA PRO A 68 0.65 -8.56 -5.68
C PRO A 68 -0.18 -9.75 -6.16
N GLY A 69 -0.41 -9.86 -7.48
CA GLY A 69 -1.25 -10.91 -8.07
C GLY A 69 -2.73 -10.54 -8.24
N GLY A 70 -3.15 -9.36 -7.76
CA GLY A 70 -4.41 -8.74 -8.18
C GLY A 70 -4.28 -8.12 -9.57
N SER A 71 -5.36 -8.18 -10.36
CA SER A 71 -5.43 -7.62 -11.71
C SER A 71 -5.39 -6.08 -11.64
N GLY A 72 -4.26 -5.50 -12.04
CA GLY A 72 -4.06 -4.08 -12.32
C GLY A 72 -3.28 -3.93 -13.61
#